data_AF-A0A7X6V5F9-F1
#
_entry.id   AF-A0A7X6V5F9-F1
#
_cell.length_a   1.000
_cell.length_b   1.000
_cell.length_c   1.000
_cell.angle_alpha   90.00
_cell.angle_beta   90.00
_cell.angle_gamma   90.00
#
_symmetry.space_group_name_H-M   'P 1'
#
loop_
_entity.id
_entity.type
_entity.pdbx_description
1 polymer ?
#
loop_
_entity_poly.entity_id
_entity_poly.type
_entity_poly.pdbx_seq_one_letter_code
_entity_poly.pdbx_strand_id
1 'polypeptide(L)'
;MHEIIPPDLKLYKQLKRVSIELPPDLTTRQTWEEVAHDLTEHEQVLCIVNSRKDCHALHKLMPPDTIHLSALMCGAHRSSIIAYIKDALAMAKPIRVISTQLVEAGVDIDFPVVYRAFAGLPSIAQAAGRCNREGNLAPALGKVIVFMPPEPSKVTALRKAEDTTLDLLSNDLDIDSPDSYPSFFEHFYNRQNDLGASFHDWLSKDAYDLQFQFREAATAFRMIDQSSVSVIIRYANNDSLINSLITVGPKRNIMRGLQRYTVTVPRSMVVSLKQKGFIEEPHDGIFIQTIPSLYSLETGLDIFRDGLTVEECII
;
A
#
# COMPACT_ATOMS: atom_id res chain seq x y z
N MET A 1 27.84 22.86 -8.68
CA MET A 1 26.37 22.77 -8.49
C MET A 1 26.04 23.70 -7.34
N HIS A 2 25.25 24.76 -7.55
CA HIS A 2 24.79 25.61 -6.45
C HIS A 2 23.45 25.09 -5.98
N GLU A 3 23.34 24.87 -4.68
CA GLU A 3 22.11 24.42 -4.04
C GLU A 3 21.07 25.54 -4.10
N ILE A 4 19.84 25.21 -4.55
CA ILE A 4 18.75 26.19 -4.72
C ILE A 4 18.26 26.69 -3.35
N ILE A 5 18.44 25.88 -2.31
CA ILE A 5 18.03 26.18 -0.94
C ILE A 5 19.30 26.41 -0.10
N PRO A 6 19.48 27.61 0.47
CA PRO A 6 20.61 27.90 1.35
C PRO A 6 20.60 27.02 2.62
N PRO A 7 21.73 26.37 3.00
CA PRO A 7 21.82 25.50 4.18
C PRO A 7 21.51 26.19 5.52
N ASP A 8 21.73 27.51 5.59
CA ASP A 8 21.49 28.36 6.76
C ASP A 8 20.01 28.52 7.11
N LEU A 9 19.10 28.28 6.16
CA LEU A 9 17.66 28.35 6.41
C LEU A 9 17.16 27.26 7.38
N LYS A 10 17.94 26.20 7.62
CA LYS A 10 17.61 25.10 8.54
C LYS A 10 16.16 24.61 8.39
N LEU A 11 15.65 24.58 7.15
CA LEU A 11 14.24 24.33 6.84
C LEU A 11 13.75 23.01 7.44
N TYR A 12 14.60 21.98 7.44
CA TYR A 12 14.28 20.69 8.04
C TYR A 12 13.90 20.81 9.53
N LYS A 13 14.66 21.58 10.31
CA LYS A 13 14.37 21.80 11.74
C LYS A 13 13.11 22.64 11.95
N GLN A 14 12.89 23.66 11.11
CA GLN A 14 11.73 24.54 11.21
C GLN A 14 10.42 23.86 10.79
N LEU A 15 10.50 22.91 9.86
CA LEU A 15 9.36 22.16 9.33
C LEU A 15 9.17 20.81 10.03
N LYS A 16 9.93 20.52 11.09
CA LYS A 16 9.78 19.28 11.85
C LYS A 16 8.40 19.27 12.53
N ARG A 17 7.53 18.38 12.05
CA ARG A 17 6.14 18.20 12.54
C ARG A 17 5.95 16.90 13.31
N VAL A 18 6.91 15.99 13.21
CA VAL A 18 6.82 14.62 13.72
C VAL A 18 8.07 14.23 14.49
N SER A 19 7.90 13.32 15.44
CA SER A 19 8.96 12.59 16.13
C SER A 19 8.85 11.12 15.74
N ILE A 20 9.93 10.55 15.22
CA ILE A 20 10.01 9.12 14.89
C ILE A 20 10.64 8.39 16.07
N GLU A 21 9.90 7.45 16.64
CA GLU A 21 10.33 6.58 17.73
C GLU A 21 10.63 5.20 17.13
N LEU A 22 11.92 4.87 17.04
CA LEU A 22 12.39 3.55 16.63
C LEU A 22 12.31 2.56 17.81
N PRO A 23 12.15 1.25 17.56
CA PRO A 23 12.15 0.28 18.65
C PRO A 23 13.53 0.29 19.32
N PRO A 24 13.59 0.18 20.66
CA PRO A 24 14.85 0.23 21.40
C PRO A 24 15.79 -0.92 21.05
N ASP A 25 15.22 -2.05 20.60
CA ASP A 25 15.93 -3.20 20.09
C ASP A 25 15.32 -3.61 18.74
N LEU A 26 16.12 -3.54 17.68
CA LEU A 26 15.73 -3.90 16.31
C LEU A 26 15.63 -5.42 16.09
N THR A 27 16.00 -6.23 17.08
CA THR A 27 15.94 -7.71 17.01
C THR A 27 14.70 -8.28 17.69
N THR A 28 14.17 -7.59 18.70
CA THR A 28 12.96 -7.99 19.41
C THR A 28 11.72 -7.68 18.58
N ARG A 29 10.96 -8.73 18.23
CA ARG A 29 9.70 -8.63 17.47
C ARG A 29 8.51 -8.59 18.42
N GLN A 30 7.53 -7.75 18.08
CA GLN A 30 6.27 -7.66 18.81
C GLN A 30 5.23 -8.59 18.21
N THR A 31 4.39 -9.15 19.05
CA THR A 31 3.20 -9.91 18.68
C THR A 31 2.07 -8.99 18.21
N TRP A 32 1.07 -9.52 17.51
CA TRP A 32 -0.06 -8.69 17.09
C TRP A 32 -0.95 -8.29 18.27
N GLU A 33 -0.98 -9.08 19.34
CA GLU A 33 -1.68 -8.81 20.58
C GLU A 33 -1.07 -7.61 21.33
N GLU A 34 0.27 -7.54 21.41
CA GLU A 34 0.97 -6.38 21.99
C GLU A 34 0.71 -5.11 21.17
N VAL A 35 0.84 -5.19 19.84
CA VAL A 35 0.55 -4.04 18.97
C VAL A 35 -0.92 -3.62 19.07
N ALA A 36 -1.87 -4.56 19.13
CA ALA A 36 -3.28 -4.26 19.30
C ALA A 36 -3.55 -3.54 20.63
N HIS A 37 -2.93 -3.99 21.72
CA HIS A 37 -3.03 -3.35 23.02
C HIS A 37 -2.54 -1.89 22.96
N ASP A 38 -1.34 -1.66 22.43
CA ASP A 38 -0.77 -0.32 22.28
C ASP A 38 -1.69 0.61 21.46
N LEU A 39 -2.28 0.11 20.38
CA LEU A 39 -3.19 0.88 19.53
C LEU A 39 -4.50 1.26 20.23
N THR A 40 -4.96 0.47 21.21
CA THR A 40 -6.19 0.78 21.95
C THR A 40 -6.02 1.95 22.93
N GLU A 41 -4.80 2.22 23.39
CA GLU A 41 -4.44 3.34 24.27
C GLU A 41 -4.50 4.71 23.57
N HIS A 42 -4.68 4.71 22.25
CA HIS A 42 -4.81 5.93 21.46
C HIS A 42 -6.24 6.17 21.00
N GLU A 43 -6.70 7.41 21.19
CA GLU A 43 -7.99 7.88 20.67
C GLU A 43 -7.97 7.94 19.14
N GLN A 44 -6.90 8.48 18.55
CA GLN A 44 -6.78 8.65 17.10
C GLN A 44 -5.46 8.07 16.61
N VAL A 45 -5.51 6.93 15.92
CA VAL A 45 -4.31 6.23 15.48
C VAL A 45 -4.47 5.55 14.12
N LEU A 46 -3.43 5.66 13.31
CA LEU A 46 -3.27 4.92 12.06
C LEU A 46 -2.12 3.92 12.23
N CYS A 47 -2.39 2.63 12.05
CA CYS A 47 -1.38 1.58 11.99
C CYS A 47 -1.18 1.10 10.55
N ILE A 48 0.05 1.18 10.05
CA ILE A 48 0.43 0.75 8.70
C ILE A 48 1.30 -0.50 8.79
N VAL A 49 0.80 -1.61 8.27
CA VAL A 49 1.51 -2.90 8.21
C VAL A 49 2.01 -3.24 6.80
N ASN A 50 2.93 -4.20 6.72
CA ASN A 50 3.63 -4.55 5.47
C ASN A 50 2.80 -5.40 4.51
N SER A 51 1.87 -6.22 5.00
CA SER A 51 1.08 -7.12 4.14
C SER A 51 -0.40 -7.12 4.49
N ARG A 52 -1.22 -7.56 3.52
CA ARG A 52 -2.67 -7.73 3.73
C ARG A 52 -2.99 -8.77 4.78
N LYS A 53 -2.17 -9.82 4.88
CA LYS A 53 -2.32 -10.86 5.90
C LYS A 53 -2.14 -10.28 7.29
N ASP A 54 -1.11 -9.46 7.48
CA ASP A 54 -0.83 -8.78 8.74
C ASP A 54 -1.96 -7.82 9.11
N CYS A 55 -2.48 -7.10 8.10
CA CYS A 55 -3.56 -6.12 8.28
C CYS A 55 -4.83 -6.81 8.79
N HIS A 56 -5.16 -7.96 8.19
CA HIS A 56 -6.29 -8.77 8.60
C HIS A 56 -6.09 -9.40 9.99
N ALA A 57 -4.89 -9.94 10.26
CA ALA A 57 -4.57 -10.55 11.55
C ALA A 57 -4.67 -9.55 12.70
N LEU A 58 -4.07 -8.36 12.53
CA LEU A 58 -4.15 -7.29 13.52
C LEU A 58 -5.56 -6.74 13.67
N HIS A 59 -6.26 -6.45 12.57
CA HIS A 59 -7.64 -5.93 12.62
C HIS A 59 -8.60 -6.86 13.37
N LYS A 60 -8.45 -8.18 13.25
CA LYS A 60 -9.26 -9.16 13.98
C LYS A 60 -9.10 -9.09 15.51
N LEU A 61 -7.97 -8.59 16.00
CA LEU A 61 -7.70 -8.41 17.43
C LEU A 61 -8.19 -7.05 17.95
N MET A 62 -8.55 -6.14 17.05
CA MET A 62 -8.96 -4.79 17.41
C MET A 62 -10.45 -4.72 17.77
N PRO A 63 -10.87 -3.70 18.54
CA PRO A 63 -12.28 -3.45 18.81
C PRO A 63 -13.13 -3.27 17.53
N PRO A 64 -14.43 -3.61 17.54
CA PRO A 64 -15.29 -3.61 16.35
C PRO A 64 -15.44 -2.26 15.60
N ASP A 65 -15.15 -1.14 16.26
CA ASP A 65 -15.16 0.21 15.67
C ASP A 65 -13.88 0.55 14.89
N THR A 66 -12.90 -0.37 14.87
CA THR A 66 -11.65 -0.19 14.14
C THR A 66 -11.85 -0.41 12.64
N ILE A 67 -11.32 0.51 11.85
CA ILE A 67 -11.44 0.48 10.38
C ILE A 67 -10.30 -0.34 9.78
N HIS A 68 -10.64 -1.25 8.88
CA HIS A 68 -9.68 -1.93 8.02
C HIS A 68 -9.62 -1.26 6.64
N LEU A 69 -8.54 -0.54 6.34
CA LEU A 69 -8.38 0.17 5.07
C LEU A 69 -7.48 -0.63 4.10
N SER A 70 -8.04 -1.06 2.96
CA SER A 70 -7.35 -1.98 2.04
C SER A 70 -7.53 -1.64 0.56
N ALA A 71 -6.54 -2.04 -0.25
CA ALA A 71 -6.65 -2.10 -1.72
C ALA A 71 -7.83 -2.91 -2.22
N LEU A 72 -8.25 -3.90 -1.44
CA LEU A 72 -9.32 -4.81 -1.81
C LEU A 72 -10.69 -4.12 -1.72
N MET A 73 -10.75 -2.89 -1.20
CA MET A 73 -11.93 -2.04 -1.34
C MET A 73 -11.91 -1.34 -2.70
N CYS A 74 -13.04 -1.32 -3.40
CA CYS A 74 -13.15 -0.55 -4.63
C CYS A 74 -13.00 0.95 -4.33
N GLY A 75 -12.62 1.73 -5.35
CA GLY A 75 -12.39 3.17 -5.20
C GLY A 75 -13.56 3.92 -4.58
N ALA A 76 -14.80 3.61 -4.97
CA ALA A 76 -16.01 4.22 -4.43
C ALA A 76 -16.17 3.98 -2.93
N HIS A 77 -16.04 2.73 -2.50
CA HIS A 77 -16.13 2.36 -1.08
C HIS A 77 -15.00 2.99 -0.26
N ARG A 78 -13.77 2.90 -0.76
CA ARG A 78 -12.59 3.49 -0.11
C ARG A 78 -12.74 5.01 0.07
N SER A 79 -13.27 5.72 -0.92
CA SER A 79 -13.55 7.16 -0.80
C SER A 79 -14.54 7.48 0.33
N SER A 80 -15.60 6.69 0.48
CA SER A 80 -16.58 6.87 1.57
C SER A 80 -15.94 6.66 2.94
N ILE A 81 -15.13 5.62 3.11
CA ILE A 81 -14.40 5.36 4.37
C ILE A 81 -13.41 6.48 4.67
N ILE A 82 -12.66 6.96 3.67
CA ILE A 82 -11.71 8.06 3.86
C ILE A 82 -12.44 9.34 4.28
N ALA A 83 -13.60 9.64 3.70
CA ALA A 83 -14.41 10.79 4.12
C ALA A 83 -14.85 10.65 5.58
N TYR A 84 -15.33 9.46 5.99
CA TYR A 84 -15.67 9.17 7.37
C TYR A 84 -14.48 9.35 8.33
N ILE A 85 -13.29 8.87 7.94
CA ILE A 85 -12.05 9.06 8.71
C ILE A 85 -11.74 10.55 8.90
N LYS A 86 -11.81 11.33 7.82
CA LYS A 86 -11.56 12.78 7.87
C LYS A 86 -12.51 13.50 8.82
N ASP A 87 -13.80 13.18 8.74
CA ASP A 87 -14.83 13.79 9.59
C ASP A 87 -14.61 13.45 11.07
N ALA A 88 -14.29 12.18 11.37
CA ALA A 88 -13.98 11.75 12.74
C ALA A 88 -12.71 12.44 13.29
N LEU A 89 -11.66 12.57 12.47
CA LEU A 89 -10.43 13.28 12.82
C LEU A 89 -10.71 14.76 13.14
N ALA A 90 -11.45 15.45 12.25
CA ALA A 90 -11.82 16.85 12.43
C ALA A 90 -12.68 17.10 13.67
N MET A 91 -13.50 16.12 14.07
CA MET A 91 -14.33 16.17 15.27
C MET A 91 -13.62 15.67 16.54
N ALA A 92 -12.33 15.33 16.46
CA ALA A 92 -11.57 14.74 17.57
C ALA A 92 -12.23 13.48 18.17
N LYS A 93 -12.94 12.69 17.35
CA LYS A 93 -13.57 11.45 17.77
C LYS A 93 -12.55 10.31 17.83
N PRO A 94 -12.77 9.31 18.72
CA PRO A 94 -12.00 8.09 18.70
C PRO A 94 -12.09 7.43 17.32
N ILE A 95 -10.95 7.15 16.70
CA ILE A 95 -10.84 6.45 15.43
C ILE A 95 -9.51 5.71 15.29
N ARG A 96 -9.63 4.41 15.03
CA ARG A 96 -8.48 3.51 14.84
C ARG A 96 -8.54 2.96 13.42
N VAL A 97 -7.42 3.03 12.71
CA VAL A 97 -7.34 2.56 11.32
C VAL A 97 -6.16 1.62 11.17
N ILE A 98 -6.41 0.41 10.71
CA ILE A 98 -5.36 -0.53 10.29
C ILE A 98 -5.33 -0.55 8.77
N SER A 99 -4.16 -0.34 8.17
CA SER A 99 -3.99 -0.30 6.73
C SER A 99 -2.73 -1.02 6.30
N THR A 100 -2.72 -1.43 5.03
CA THR A 100 -1.47 -1.74 4.32
C THR A 100 -0.86 -0.47 3.71
N GLN A 101 0.28 -0.60 3.04
CA GLN A 101 0.96 0.41 2.22
C GLN A 101 0.07 1.13 1.17
N LEU A 102 -1.21 0.80 1.03
CA LEU A 102 -2.10 1.45 0.05
C LEU A 102 -2.64 2.83 0.41
N VAL A 103 -2.16 3.44 1.49
CA VAL A 103 -2.32 4.89 1.75
C VAL A 103 -1.24 5.71 1.00
N GLU A 104 -0.36 5.07 0.24
CA GLU A 104 0.89 5.67 -0.23
C GLU A 104 0.75 6.71 -1.37
N ALA A 105 -0.36 6.78 -2.12
CA ALA A 105 -0.56 7.87 -3.08
C ALA A 105 -1.99 8.42 -3.10
N GLY A 106 -2.13 9.72 -2.84
CA GLY A 106 -3.37 10.47 -3.05
C GLY A 106 -4.43 10.42 -1.93
N VAL A 107 -4.20 9.68 -0.85
CA VAL A 107 -5.09 9.69 0.32
C VAL A 107 -4.59 10.71 1.34
N ASP A 108 -5.33 11.81 1.44
CA ASP A 108 -5.00 12.95 2.28
C ASP A 108 -5.56 12.78 3.71
N ILE A 109 -4.93 11.95 4.53
CA ILE A 109 -5.27 11.76 5.95
C ILE A 109 -4.13 12.23 6.85
N ASP A 110 -4.49 12.78 8.01
CA ASP A 110 -3.56 13.37 8.98
C ASP A 110 -3.91 12.93 10.41
N PHE A 111 -3.09 12.05 10.98
CA PHE A 111 -3.29 11.50 12.32
C PHE A 111 -2.31 12.11 13.33
N PRO A 112 -2.69 12.21 14.62
CA PRO A 112 -1.74 12.63 15.65
C PRO A 112 -0.72 11.55 16.03
N VAL A 113 -1.10 10.28 15.86
CA VAL A 113 -0.25 9.10 16.13
C VAL A 113 -0.32 8.15 14.95
N VAL A 114 0.84 7.72 14.47
CA VAL A 114 0.99 6.73 13.41
C VAL A 114 1.90 5.61 13.88
N TYR A 115 1.40 4.37 13.86
CA TYR A 115 2.20 3.17 14.01
C TYR A 115 2.63 2.67 12.64
N ARG A 116 3.89 2.28 12.49
CA ARG A 116 4.42 1.72 11.25
C ARG A 116 5.19 0.44 11.54
N ALA A 117 4.75 -0.67 10.96
CA ALA A 117 5.54 -1.88 10.94
C ALA A 117 6.89 -1.60 10.25
N PHE A 118 7.98 -2.05 10.86
CA PHE A 118 9.33 -1.80 10.38
C PHE A 118 9.48 -2.23 8.91
N ALA A 119 10.13 -1.37 8.12
CA ALA A 119 10.24 -1.50 6.67
C ALA A 119 11.42 -0.65 6.15
N GLY A 120 11.53 -0.54 4.82
CA GLY A 120 12.43 0.41 4.18
C GLY A 120 12.27 1.85 4.69
N LEU A 121 13.39 2.56 4.84
CA LEU A 121 13.43 3.98 5.24
C LEU A 121 12.42 4.87 4.47
N PRO A 122 12.28 4.75 3.12
CA PRO A 122 11.28 5.54 2.38
C PRO A 122 9.84 5.27 2.83
N SER A 123 9.49 4.02 3.16
CA SER A 123 8.15 3.68 3.66
C SER A 123 7.89 4.21 5.07
N ILE A 124 8.92 4.30 5.92
CA ILE A 124 8.80 4.92 7.25
C ILE A 124 8.56 6.43 7.09
N ALA A 125 9.35 7.09 6.24
CA ALA A 125 9.19 8.52 5.95
C ALA A 125 7.83 8.85 5.33
N GLN A 126 7.34 7.99 4.44
CA GLN A 126 6.02 8.15 3.84
C GLN A 126 4.88 8.02 4.85
N ALA A 127 5.02 7.11 5.83
CA ALA A 127 4.10 7.00 6.96
C ALA A 127 4.17 8.25 7.85
N ALA A 128 5.38 8.78 8.09
CA ALA A 128 5.57 10.03 8.82
C ALA A 128 4.88 11.23 8.13
N GLY A 129 4.81 11.24 6.80
CA GLY A 129 4.03 12.22 6.04
C GLY A 129 2.51 12.14 6.20
N ARG A 130 1.98 11.15 6.95
CA ARG A 130 0.56 11.02 7.36
C ARG A 130 0.34 11.37 8.83
N CYS A 131 1.40 11.76 9.53
CA CYS A 131 1.36 12.12 10.95
C CYS A 131 1.57 13.62 11.10
N ASN A 132 0.66 14.30 11.80
CA ASN A 132 0.65 15.75 12.03
C ASN A 132 1.09 16.56 10.80
N ARG A 133 0.65 16.15 9.62
CA ARG A 133 1.03 16.71 8.33
C ARG A 133 0.69 18.18 8.25
N GLU A 134 -0.45 18.62 8.78
CA GLU A 134 -0.84 20.03 8.78
C GLU A 134 -0.21 20.83 9.94
N GLY A 135 0.49 20.17 10.87
CA GLY A 135 1.16 20.83 12.00
C GLY A 135 0.20 21.33 13.09
N ASN A 136 -1.04 20.85 13.11
CA ASN A 136 -2.09 21.29 14.02
C ASN A 136 -1.82 21.00 15.50
N LEU A 137 -0.86 20.12 15.81
CA LEU A 137 -0.48 19.79 17.19
C LEU A 137 0.53 20.77 17.81
N ALA A 138 0.99 21.79 17.08
CA ALA A 138 2.01 22.71 17.58
C ALA A 138 1.62 23.32 18.95
N PRO A 139 2.53 23.37 19.94
CA PRO A 139 3.98 23.11 19.83
C PRO A 139 4.40 21.63 19.94
N ALA A 140 3.46 20.71 20.17
CA ALA A 140 3.75 19.29 20.17
C ALA A 140 3.96 18.74 18.75
N LEU A 141 4.72 17.65 18.66
CA LEU A 141 4.93 16.91 17.41
C LEU A 141 3.96 15.73 17.34
N GLY A 142 3.58 15.33 16.13
CA GLY A 142 2.96 14.03 15.89
C GLY A 142 3.93 12.91 16.21
N LYS A 143 3.41 11.75 16.62
CA LYS A 143 4.24 10.59 16.96
C LYS A 143 4.18 9.55 15.86
N VAL A 144 5.35 9.11 15.41
CA VAL A 144 5.50 7.99 14.48
C VAL A 144 6.22 6.87 15.22
N ILE A 145 5.50 5.82 15.58
CA ILE A 145 6.05 4.71 16.36
C ILE A 145 6.34 3.57 15.40
N VAL A 146 7.61 3.22 15.25
CA VAL A 146 8.06 2.11 14.42
C VAL A 146 8.19 0.87 15.28
N PHE A 147 7.50 -0.20 14.90
CA PHE A 147 7.51 -1.47 15.63
C PHE A 147 8.05 -2.60 14.76
N MET A 148 8.74 -3.56 15.38
CA MET A 148 9.20 -4.77 14.69
C MET A 148 8.02 -5.76 14.57
N PRO A 149 7.51 -6.07 13.36
CA PRO A 149 6.38 -6.98 13.22
C PRO A 149 6.75 -8.43 13.60
N PRO A 150 5.77 -9.30 13.92
CA PRO A 150 6.04 -10.68 14.36
C PRO A 150 6.85 -11.50 13.35
N GLU A 151 6.64 -11.26 12.06
CA GLU A 151 7.36 -11.90 10.98
C GLU A 151 8.02 -10.84 10.07
N PRO A 152 9.20 -11.13 9.50
CA PRO A 152 9.78 -10.29 8.46
C PRO A 152 8.93 -10.30 7.19
N SER A 153 9.15 -9.30 6.33
CA SER A 153 8.47 -9.30 5.03
C SER A 153 8.87 -10.54 4.21
N LYS A 154 7.88 -11.24 3.66
CA LYS A 154 8.08 -12.36 2.73
C LYS A 154 8.26 -11.90 1.29
N VAL A 155 7.98 -10.64 1.00
CA VAL A 155 8.18 -10.04 -0.33
C VAL A 155 9.64 -9.63 -0.46
N THR A 156 10.37 -10.25 -1.37
CA THR A 156 11.83 -10.09 -1.54
C THR A 156 12.28 -8.63 -1.59
N ALA A 157 11.60 -7.78 -2.38
CA ALA A 157 11.97 -6.37 -2.49
C ALA A 157 11.79 -5.60 -1.17
N LEU A 158 10.65 -5.82 -0.48
CA LEU A 158 10.38 -5.23 0.83
C LEU A 158 11.34 -5.77 1.89
N ARG A 159 11.70 -7.05 1.82
CA ARG A 159 12.67 -7.68 2.73
C ARG A 159 14.07 -7.07 2.57
N LYS A 160 14.52 -6.88 1.33
CA LYS A 160 15.79 -6.19 1.07
C LYS A 160 15.78 -4.77 1.62
N ALA A 161 14.67 -4.05 1.48
CA ALA A 161 14.53 -2.69 2.02
C ALA A 161 14.53 -2.66 3.55
N GLU A 162 13.87 -3.64 4.19
CA GLU A 162 13.93 -3.89 5.64
C GLU A 162 15.39 -4.10 6.08
N ASP A 163 16.10 -5.03 5.44
CA ASP A 163 17.48 -5.38 5.77
C ASP A 163 18.44 -4.20 5.56
N THR A 164 18.28 -3.40 4.50
CA THR A 164 19.07 -2.17 4.29
C THR A 164 18.83 -1.15 5.40
N THR A 165 17.59 -0.99 5.86
CA THR A 165 17.28 -0.03 6.93
C THR A 165 17.87 -0.50 8.25
N LEU A 166 17.78 -1.80 8.55
CA LEU A 166 18.41 -2.40 9.74
C LEU A 166 19.92 -2.18 9.75
N ASP A 167 20.59 -2.43 8.61
CA ASP A 167 22.04 -2.27 8.47
C ASP A 167 22.46 -0.81 8.71
N LEU A 168 21.75 0.15 8.12
CA LEU A 168 22.08 1.57 8.31
C LEU A 168 21.82 2.04 9.74
N LEU A 169 20.70 1.67 10.34
CA LEU A 169 20.41 2.02 11.73
C LEU A 169 21.41 1.39 12.71
N SER A 170 21.91 0.19 12.41
CA SER A 170 22.97 -0.46 13.21
C SER A 170 24.33 0.24 13.08
N ASN A 171 24.51 1.08 12.05
CA ASN A 171 25.69 1.92 11.85
C ASN A 171 25.41 3.39 12.22
N ASP A 172 24.52 3.62 13.20
CA ASP A 172 24.20 4.93 13.78
C ASP A 172 23.66 5.97 12.76
N LEU A 173 22.93 5.52 11.73
CA LEU A 173 22.25 6.43 10.80
C LEU A 173 21.22 7.29 11.54
N ASP A 174 21.34 8.61 11.39
CA ASP A 174 20.30 9.54 11.82
C ASP A 174 19.13 9.52 10.82
N ILE A 175 18.01 8.91 11.22
CA ILE A 175 16.77 8.84 10.44
C ILE A 175 16.15 10.21 10.14
N ASP A 176 16.46 11.21 10.98
CA ASP A 176 16.02 12.58 10.78
C ASP A 176 16.97 13.37 9.88
N SER A 177 18.11 12.81 9.47
CA SER A 177 19.02 13.52 8.58
C SER A 177 18.53 13.45 7.12
N PRO A 178 18.49 14.56 6.37
CA PRO A 178 18.24 14.54 4.93
C PRO A 178 19.22 13.64 4.15
N ASP A 179 20.44 13.46 4.65
CA ASP A 179 21.48 12.63 4.01
C ASP A 179 21.21 11.12 4.15
N SER A 180 20.29 10.73 5.04
CA SER A 180 19.93 9.32 5.26
C SER A 180 19.30 8.65 4.04
N TYR A 181 18.56 9.41 3.22
CA TYR A 181 17.86 8.89 2.05
C TYR A 181 18.81 8.55 0.90
N PRO A 182 19.74 9.43 0.47
CA PRO A 182 20.79 9.06 -0.48
C PRO A 182 21.56 7.81 -0.05
N SER A 183 22.02 7.76 1.21
CA SER A 183 22.74 6.60 1.74
C SER A 183 21.89 5.32 1.70
N PHE A 184 20.59 5.42 2.03
CA PHE A 184 19.66 4.29 1.91
C PHE A 184 19.59 3.76 0.48
N PHE A 185 19.35 4.62 -0.51
CA PHE A 185 19.20 4.17 -1.89
C PHE A 185 20.50 3.60 -2.44
N GLU A 186 21.64 4.19 -2.13
CA GLU A 186 22.95 3.64 -2.51
C GLU A 186 23.13 2.20 -1.99
N HIS A 187 22.91 1.97 -0.69
CA HIS A 187 23.03 0.63 -0.10
C HIS A 187 21.98 -0.33 -0.63
N PHE A 188 20.74 0.14 -0.84
CA PHE A 188 19.66 -0.68 -1.37
C PHE A 188 19.93 -1.16 -2.79
N TYR A 189 20.39 -0.26 -3.68
CA TYR A 189 20.70 -0.61 -5.07
C TYR A 189 21.97 -1.44 -5.21
N ASN A 190 22.99 -1.21 -4.37
CA ASN A 190 24.20 -2.05 -4.34
C ASN A 190 23.90 -3.51 -3.94
N ARG A 191 22.78 -3.77 -3.24
CA ARG A 191 22.30 -5.12 -2.87
C ARG A 191 21.37 -5.75 -3.92
N GLN A 192 21.14 -5.08 -5.05
CA GLN A 192 20.39 -5.66 -6.15
C GLN A 192 21.32 -6.53 -7.00
N ASN A 193 20.92 -7.78 -7.24
CA ASN A 193 21.72 -8.75 -8.00
C ASN A 193 21.72 -8.45 -9.51
N ASP A 194 20.75 -7.67 -9.99
CA ASP A 194 20.62 -7.30 -11.40
C ASP A 194 20.08 -5.87 -11.49
N LEU A 195 20.91 -4.95 -11.99
CA LEU A 195 20.55 -3.57 -12.31
C LEU A 195 20.20 -3.41 -13.80
N GLY A 196 20.01 -4.52 -14.53
CA GLY A 196 19.81 -4.55 -15.97
C GLY A 196 21.12 -4.57 -16.75
N ALA A 197 22.19 -5.14 -16.19
CA ALA A 197 23.49 -5.24 -16.86
C ALA A 197 23.40 -5.97 -18.21
N SER A 198 22.49 -6.95 -18.30
CA SER A 198 22.15 -7.68 -19.53
C SER A 198 21.55 -6.79 -20.64
N PHE A 199 20.86 -5.70 -20.29
CA PHE A 199 20.33 -4.73 -21.25
C PHE A 199 21.38 -3.74 -21.73
N HIS A 200 22.42 -3.48 -20.94
CA HIS A 200 23.52 -2.62 -21.36
C HIS A 200 24.18 -3.19 -22.63
N ASP A 201 24.49 -4.48 -22.63
CA ASP A 201 25.10 -5.16 -23.77
C ASP A 201 24.23 -5.09 -25.03
N TRP A 202 22.90 -5.22 -24.89
CA TRP A 202 21.95 -5.13 -26.02
C TRP A 202 21.84 -3.71 -26.61
N LEU A 203 22.28 -2.70 -25.86
CA LEU A 203 22.21 -1.30 -26.29
C LEU A 203 23.59 -0.73 -26.65
N SER A 204 24.69 -1.41 -26.28
CA SER A 204 26.06 -0.94 -26.49
C SER A 204 26.84 -1.74 -27.52
N LYS A 205 26.56 -3.04 -27.70
CA LYS A 205 27.39 -3.96 -28.49
C LYS A 205 27.55 -3.55 -29.95
N ASP A 206 26.45 -3.19 -30.62
CA ASP A 206 26.43 -2.81 -32.04
C ASP A 206 26.15 -1.31 -32.23
N ALA A 207 26.30 -0.51 -31.17
CA ALA A 207 26.00 0.92 -31.17
C ALA A 207 26.90 1.72 -32.12
N TYR A 208 28.13 1.26 -32.36
CA TYR A 208 29.06 1.87 -33.31
C TYR A 208 28.51 1.83 -34.75
N ASP A 209 27.78 0.76 -35.08
CA ASP A 209 27.15 0.58 -36.39
C ASP A 209 25.72 1.14 -36.43
N LEU A 210 25.31 1.90 -35.40
CA LEU A 210 23.95 2.43 -35.21
C LEU A 210 22.87 1.33 -35.19
N GLN A 211 23.25 0.10 -34.83
CA GLN A 211 22.33 -1.03 -34.69
C GLN A 211 22.00 -1.21 -33.21
N PHE A 212 20.78 -0.85 -32.85
CA PHE A 212 20.30 -0.97 -31.47
C PHE A 212 19.18 -2.01 -31.42
N GLN A 213 19.28 -2.98 -30.53
CA GLN A 213 18.26 -4.02 -30.35
C GLN A 213 17.09 -3.51 -29.49
N PHE A 214 16.54 -2.35 -29.86
CA PHE A 214 15.46 -1.69 -29.10
C PHE A 214 14.19 -2.56 -29.02
N ARG A 215 13.88 -3.35 -30.05
CA ARG A 215 12.67 -4.18 -30.08
C ARG A 215 12.77 -5.34 -29.09
N GLU A 216 13.90 -6.02 -29.10
CA GLU A 216 14.23 -7.12 -28.21
C GLU A 216 14.30 -6.61 -26.77
N ALA A 217 15.03 -5.50 -26.56
CA ALA A 217 15.12 -4.83 -25.28
C ALA A 217 13.74 -4.43 -24.78
N ALA A 218 12.88 -3.77 -25.58
CA ALA A 218 11.52 -3.41 -25.15
C ALA A 218 10.62 -4.61 -24.85
N THR A 219 10.86 -5.77 -25.48
CA THR A 219 10.08 -6.99 -25.25
C THR A 219 10.52 -7.71 -23.97
N ALA A 220 11.83 -7.78 -23.73
CA ALA A 220 12.41 -8.44 -22.57
C ALA A 220 12.43 -7.55 -21.32
N PHE A 221 12.58 -6.24 -21.49
CA PHE A 221 12.58 -5.26 -20.42
C PHE A 221 11.15 -5.04 -19.93
N ARG A 222 10.77 -5.82 -18.92
CA ARG A 222 9.52 -5.63 -18.18
C ARG A 222 9.83 -4.92 -16.87
N MET A 223 9.91 -3.59 -16.90
CA MET A 223 10.09 -2.77 -15.69
C MET A 223 8.96 -3.01 -14.68
N ILE A 224 7.75 -3.23 -15.19
CA ILE A 224 6.56 -3.55 -14.42
C ILE A 224 5.95 -4.77 -15.09
N ASP A 225 6.04 -5.94 -14.46
CA ASP A 225 5.20 -7.05 -14.87
C ASP A 225 3.73 -6.60 -14.81
N GLN A 226 2.96 -6.83 -15.87
CA GLN A 226 1.48 -6.76 -15.84
C GLN A 226 0.95 -7.92 -14.97
N SER A 227 1.34 -7.87 -13.69
CA SER A 227 1.14 -8.85 -12.65
C SER A 227 -0.21 -8.69 -11.97
N SER A 228 -1.01 -7.71 -12.39
CA SER A 228 -2.32 -7.45 -11.82
C SER A 228 -3.37 -7.15 -12.88
N VAL A 229 -4.61 -7.47 -12.56
CA VAL A 229 -5.79 -7.18 -13.38
C VAL A 229 -6.84 -6.45 -12.53
N SER A 230 -7.73 -5.71 -13.18
CA SER A 230 -8.86 -5.07 -12.51
C SER A 230 -10.09 -5.98 -12.56
N VAL A 231 -10.71 -6.19 -11.40
CA VAL A 231 -12.00 -6.87 -11.26
C VAL A 231 -13.05 -5.82 -10.91
N ILE A 232 -14.14 -5.78 -11.66
CA ILE A 232 -15.31 -4.92 -11.41
C ILE A 232 -16.12 -5.55 -10.29
N ILE A 233 -16.36 -4.76 -9.24
CA ILE A 233 -17.07 -5.16 -8.03
C ILE A 233 -18.51 -4.67 -8.10
N ARG A 234 -19.46 -5.52 -7.70
CA ARG A 234 -20.86 -5.12 -7.48
C ARG A 234 -20.94 -4.40 -6.14
N TYR A 235 -21.05 -3.08 -6.17
CA TYR A 235 -21.05 -2.23 -4.97
C TYR A 235 -21.97 -1.02 -5.15
N ALA A 236 -22.75 -0.73 -4.11
CA ALA A 236 -23.82 0.26 -4.13
C ALA A 236 -24.76 0.01 -5.32
N ASN A 237 -25.08 1.03 -6.12
CA ASN A 237 -26.09 0.95 -7.18
C ASN A 237 -25.46 0.82 -8.58
N ASN A 238 -24.32 0.16 -8.71
CA ASN A 238 -23.60 0.07 -9.99
C ASN A 238 -24.07 -1.09 -10.90
N ASP A 239 -25.02 -1.91 -10.46
CA ASP A 239 -25.55 -3.04 -11.26
C ASP A 239 -26.11 -2.60 -12.61
N SER A 240 -26.72 -1.41 -12.70
CA SER A 240 -27.20 -0.86 -13.97
C SER A 240 -26.09 -0.66 -15.00
N LEU A 241 -24.90 -0.23 -14.54
CA LEU A 241 -23.71 -0.07 -15.39
C LEU A 241 -23.10 -1.42 -15.77
N ILE A 242 -23.11 -2.39 -14.84
CA ILE A 242 -22.64 -3.76 -15.10
C ILE A 242 -23.55 -4.43 -16.13
N ASN A 243 -24.86 -4.33 -15.99
CA ASN A 243 -25.82 -4.88 -16.95
C ASN A 243 -25.66 -4.21 -18.32
N SER A 244 -25.41 -2.90 -18.37
CA SER A 244 -25.10 -2.19 -19.60
C SER A 244 -23.79 -2.68 -20.25
N LEU A 245 -22.76 -2.96 -19.45
CA LEU A 245 -21.50 -3.53 -19.92
C LEU A 245 -21.72 -4.92 -20.53
N ILE A 246 -22.48 -5.78 -19.87
CA ILE A 246 -22.77 -7.14 -20.35
C ILE A 246 -23.58 -7.11 -21.65
N THR A 247 -24.62 -6.28 -21.73
CA THR A 247 -25.56 -6.24 -22.87
C THR A 247 -25.06 -5.43 -24.07
N VAL A 248 -24.43 -4.28 -23.82
CA VAL A 248 -24.02 -3.31 -24.87
C VAL A 248 -22.54 -3.41 -25.21
N GLY A 249 -21.71 -3.92 -24.29
CA GLY A 249 -20.26 -4.00 -24.45
C GLY A 249 -19.48 -2.81 -23.85
N PRO A 250 -18.13 -2.88 -23.87
CA PRO A 250 -17.24 -1.97 -23.14
C PRO A 250 -17.09 -0.59 -23.81
N LYS A 251 -18.15 0.23 -23.74
CA LYS A 251 -18.12 1.62 -24.19
C LYS A 251 -17.37 2.51 -23.20
N ARG A 252 -16.70 3.56 -23.70
CA ARG A 252 -15.88 4.50 -22.91
C ARG A 252 -16.62 5.11 -21.71
N ASN A 253 -17.88 5.49 -21.88
CA ASN A 253 -18.70 6.07 -20.80
C ASN A 253 -19.00 5.04 -19.69
N ILE A 254 -19.33 3.80 -20.06
CA ILE A 254 -19.60 2.70 -19.13
C ILE A 254 -18.31 2.38 -18.35
N MET A 255 -17.20 2.18 -19.06
CA MET A 255 -15.91 1.87 -18.43
C MET A 255 -15.43 2.99 -17.50
N ARG A 256 -15.61 4.26 -17.88
CA ARG A 256 -15.31 5.41 -17.01
C ARG A 256 -16.18 5.41 -15.75
N GLY A 257 -17.46 5.05 -15.86
CA GLY A 257 -18.36 4.91 -14.71
C GLY A 257 -17.96 3.76 -13.79
N LEU A 258 -17.53 2.63 -14.36
CA LEU A 258 -17.12 1.43 -13.63
C LEU A 258 -15.72 1.51 -13.03
N GLN A 259 -14.86 2.42 -13.51
CA GLN A 259 -13.48 2.56 -13.04
C GLN A 259 -13.36 2.74 -11.51
N ARG A 260 -14.31 3.44 -10.88
CA ARG A 260 -14.30 3.62 -9.42
C ARG A 260 -14.77 2.38 -8.64
N TYR A 261 -15.36 1.41 -9.32
CA TYR A 261 -15.86 0.17 -8.73
C TYR A 261 -14.94 -1.01 -9.03
N THR A 262 -13.67 -0.77 -9.40
CA THR A 262 -12.70 -1.84 -9.62
C THR A 262 -11.81 -2.06 -8.40
N VAL A 263 -11.33 -3.29 -8.28
CA VAL A 263 -10.28 -3.72 -7.36
C VAL A 263 -9.17 -4.38 -8.17
N THR A 264 -7.92 -4.07 -7.83
CA THR A 264 -6.75 -4.68 -8.47
C THR A 264 -6.33 -5.94 -7.75
N VAL A 265 -6.29 -7.06 -8.47
CA VAL A 265 -5.87 -8.38 -7.96
C VAL A 265 -4.68 -8.92 -8.74
N PRO A 266 -3.81 -9.76 -8.14
CA PRO A 266 -2.74 -10.41 -8.88
C PRO A 266 -3.28 -11.29 -10.01
N ARG A 267 -2.67 -11.21 -11.19
CA ARG A 267 -3.07 -11.97 -12.39
C ARG A 267 -2.99 -13.49 -12.17
N SER A 268 -2.06 -13.94 -11.33
CA SER A 268 -1.93 -15.34 -10.92
C SER A 268 -3.17 -15.89 -10.22
N MET A 269 -4.00 -15.03 -9.59
CA MET A 269 -5.21 -15.45 -8.89
C MET A 269 -6.42 -15.59 -9.82
N VAL A 270 -6.40 -14.98 -11.01
CA VAL A 270 -7.56 -14.92 -11.92
C VAL A 270 -8.07 -16.32 -12.27
N VAL A 271 -7.16 -17.25 -12.59
CA VAL A 271 -7.52 -18.63 -12.95
C VAL A 271 -8.25 -19.31 -11.79
N SER A 272 -7.74 -19.18 -10.57
CA SER A 272 -8.36 -19.77 -9.38
C SER A 272 -9.72 -19.13 -9.07
N LEU A 273 -9.83 -17.81 -9.15
CA LEU A 273 -11.08 -17.09 -8.91
C LEU A 273 -12.16 -17.47 -9.94
N LYS A 274 -11.79 -17.63 -11.22
CA LYS A 274 -12.72 -18.11 -12.27
C LYS A 274 -13.17 -19.55 -12.00
N GLN A 275 -12.24 -20.44 -11.63
CA GLN A 275 -12.57 -21.84 -11.31
C GLN A 275 -13.51 -21.96 -10.10
N LYS A 276 -13.37 -21.07 -9.12
CA LYS A 276 -14.27 -20.99 -7.96
C LYS A 276 -15.62 -20.33 -8.26
N GLY A 277 -15.84 -19.81 -9.47
CA GLY A 277 -17.05 -19.07 -9.85
C GLY A 277 -17.16 -17.67 -9.25
N PHE A 278 -16.10 -17.17 -8.61
CA PHE A 278 -16.09 -15.88 -7.91
C PHE A 278 -16.09 -14.69 -8.87
N ILE A 279 -15.47 -14.86 -10.04
CA ILE A 279 -15.42 -13.87 -11.10
C ILE A 279 -15.79 -14.51 -12.44
N GLU A 280 -16.39 -13.72 -13.31
CA GLU A 280 -16.69 -14.05 -14.70
C GLU A 280 -16.00 -13.08 -15.67
N GLU A 281 -15.88 -13.49 -16.93
CA GLU A 281 -15.25 -12.69 -17.99
C GLU A 281 -16.22 -12.56 -19.18
N PRO A 282 -17.20 -11.65 -19.11
CA PRO A 282 -18.21 -11.48 -20.17
C PRO A 282 -17.62 -10.86 -21.46
N HIS A 283 -16.51 -10.15 -21.34
CA HIS A 283 -15.74 -9.58 -22.46
C HIS A 283 -14.26 -9.84 -22.22
N ASP A 284 -13.48 -10.00 -23.29
CA ASP A 284 -12.04 -10.31 -23.22
C ASP A 284 -11.28 -9.29 -22.35
N GLY A 285 -10.62 -9.78 -21.31
CA GLY A 285 -9.85 -8.97 -20.36
C GLY A 285 -10.67 -8.17 -19.35
N ILE A 286 -12.00 -8.36 -19.29
CA ILE A 286 -12.89 -7.67 -18.35
C ILE A 286 -13.47 -8.67 -17.36
N PHE A 287 -13.03 -8.57 -16.11
CA PHE A 287 -13.48 -9.45 -15.03
C PHE A 287 -14.54 -8.77 -14.17
N ILE A 288 -15.61 -9.50 -13.83
CA ILE A 288 -16.71 -9.01 -12.99
C ILE A 288 -16.94 -9.98 -11.84
N GLN A 289 -17.20 -9.46 -10.65
CA GLN A 289 -17.66 -10.23 -9.50
C GLN A 289 -19.03 -10.87 -9.77
N THR A 290 -19.11 -12.18 -9.59
CA THR A 290 -20.35 -12.94 -9.80
C THR A 290 -21.31 -12.77 -8.63
N ILE A 291 -20.82 -12.87 -7.39
CA ILE A 291 -21.66 -12.99 -6.19
C ILE A 291 -21.37 -11.85 -5.20
N PRO A 292 -22.37 -11.10 -4.73
CA PRO A 292 -22.18 -9.97 -3.81
C PRO A 292 -21.45 -10.32 -2.51
N SER A 293 -21.67 -11.52 -1.96
CA SER A 293 -21.07 -11.98 -0.69
C SER A 293 -19.54 -12.11 -0.73
N LEU A 294 -18.92 -12.13 -1.91
CA LEU A 294 -17.48 -12.08 -2.07
C LEU A 294 -16.88 -10.73 -1.66
N TYR A 295 -17.71 -9.70 -1.50
CA TYR A 295 -17.28 -8.35 -1.12
C TYR A 295 -17.83 -7.96 0.25
N SER A 296 -16.93 -7.79 1.22
CA SER A 296 -17.27 -7.30 2.55
C SER A 296 -17.22 -5.77 2.61
N LEU A 297 -18.18 -5.17 3.31
CA LEU A 297 -18.15 -3.74 3.65
C LEU A 297 -17.08 -3.40 4.69
N GLU A 298 -16.53 -4.39 5.39
CA GLU A 298 -15.47 -4.17 6.38
C GLU A 298 -14.08 -4.31 5.77
N THR A 299 -13.87 -5.31 4.91
CA THR A 299 -12.52 -5.68 4.43
C THR A 299 -12.32 -5.59 2.92
N GLY A 300 -13.40 -5.42 2.15
CA GLY A 300 -13.41 -5.39 0.69
C GLY A 300 -13.53 -6.78 0.07
N LEU A 301 -12.94 -6.97 -1.12
CA LEU A 301 -12.96 -8.23 -1.86
C LEU A 301 -12.23 -9.34 -1.10
N ASP A 302 -12.93 -10.41 -0.77
CA ASP A 302 -12.35 -11.59 -0.13
C ASP A 302 -11.71 -12.51 -1.17
N ILE A 303 -10.39 -12.36 -1.33
CA ILE A 303 -9.59 -13.18 -2.24
C ILE A 303 -9.09 -14.48 -1.60
N PHE A 304 -9.33 -14.69 -0.30
CA PHE A 304 -8.81 -15.83 0.47
C PHE A 304 -9.85 -16.94 0.66
N ARG A 305 -11.12 -16.70 0.33
CA ARG A 305 -12.21 -17.66 0.46
C ARG A 305 -11.96 -18.97 -0.31
N ASP A 306 -12.22 -20.10 0.33
CA ASP A 306 -11.92 -21.43 -0.23
C ASP A 306 -12.91 -21.89 -1.30
N GLY A 307 -14.18 -21.48 -1.22
CA GLY A 307 -15.21 -21.81 -2.21
C GLY A 307 -16.56 -21.16 -1.91
N LEU A 308 -17.53 -21.44 -2.78
CA LEU A 308 -18.93 -21.03 -2.60
C LEU A 308 -19.63 -21.94 -1.59
N THR A 309 -20.51 -21.36 -0.79
CA THR A 309 -21.44 -22.11 0.06
C THR A 309 -22.55 -22.73 -0.79
N VAL A 310 -23.21 -23.76 -0.25
CA VAL A 310 -24.29 -24.47 -0.96
C VAL A 310 -25.43 -23.51 -1.35
N GLU A 311 -25.74 -22.52 -0.51
CA GLU A 311 -26.76 -21.51 -0.75
C GLU A 311 -26.40 -20.56 -1.90
N GLU A 312 -25.10 -20.24 -2.05
CA GLU A 312 -24.60 -19.39 -3.13
C GLU A 312 -24.49 -20.11 -4.47
N CYS A 313 -24.43 -21.44 -4.48
CA CYS A 313 -24.46 -22.24 -5.71
C CYS A 313 -25.86 -22.36 -6.34
N ILE A 314 -26.91 -21.94 -5.62
CA ILE A 314 -28.31 -22.06 -6.02
C ILE A 314 -28.84 -20.76 -6.65
N ILE A 315 -28.10 -19.65 -6.54
CA ILE A 315 -28.41 -18.32 -7.08
C ILE A 315 -27.74 -18.13 -8.45
#